data_AF-A0A3C1YCK4-F1
#
_entry.id   AF-A0A3C1YCK4-F1
#
_cell.length_a   1.000
_cell.length_b   1.000
_cell.length_c   1.000
_cell.angle_alpha   90.00
_cell.angle_beta   90.00
_cell.angle_gamma   90.00
#
_symmetry.space_group_name_H-M   'P 1'
#
loop_
_entity.id
_entity.type
_entity.pdbx_description
1 polymer ?
#
loop_
_entity_poly.entity_id
_entity_poly.type
_entity_poly.pdbx_seq_one_letter_code
_entity_poly.pdbx_strand_id
1 'polypeptide(L)'
;MRFTLLITFCIYALNLSAQSSYNLKIANKYANSKQCDKANEIYKTLETKVNILSYYSNYLKCLTAEEKYITAIALVKKVKKKYPNQAKYIADLGFIYKAKGDKIRAEKEWQKSIDAMVSGRINQVTSLANSFSRNKEYNYLLKTYERGQELNLNYEFGFQLASALSSAGKTEQMIDTYLDLIEKKESHLKSVKIRLQNTLGRTKSSQDNYDLLSKKLLTRVQKNNNNALTELLIWLYIQSNEYNAAYIYTKALDKRLRENGERMFDLAYIAYENKAFKQSVKCYQYLIDLGVDNPFYIDSKISQVIVSGEELINREYTQNELLSLSNDYQSTIDEIGKSKDLVYLMKDYAKLKAYHLYETETAAQILEECIDLLPESELQAECKLMLGDIYLINNKEWDAIIQYSQVEKAFKENPIGHEAKFRRARVAYFQGQFDWAQAQLDVLKGSTTKLIANNAMQLSLLITDNMGLDTSALAMQIYAQAEWLIYQNKNDESYQLLDSMLTTFPGHSLSDEILYKQAEIEFNKKNYTQAVKLYEKVAIDFSFDILADDALFQWAKILEEKLNDSNKAQELYERIVMDYSDSIYTVEARKRFRKLRGDQKEEL
;
A
#
# COMPACT_ATOMS: atom_id res chain seq x y z
N MET A 1 31.08 -76.09 16.37
CA MET A 1 31.93 -75.10 17.08
C MET A 1 32.49 -73.99 16.18
N ARG A 2 33.04 -74.26 14.99
CA ARG A 2 33.56 -73.20 14.09
C ARG A 2 32.49 -72.28 13.49
N PHE A 3 31.30 -72.80 13.19
CA PHE A 3 30.18 -72.02 12.62
C PHE A 3 29.50 -71.12 13.67
N THR A 4 29.38 -71.60 14.91
CA THR A 4 28.83 -70.82 16.04
C THR A 4 29.74 -69.66 16.44
N LEU A 5 31.07 -69.84 16.39
CA LEU A 5 32.06 -68.78 16.63
C LEU A 5 31.98 -67.65 15.58
N LEU A 6 31.71 -67.99 14.31
CA LEU A 6 31.57 -67.02 13.22
C LEU A 6 30.27 -66.19 13.35
N ILE A 7 29.18 -66.81 13.77
CA ILE A 7 27.89 -66.15 14.01
C ILE A 7 27.97 -65.22 15.23
N THR A 8 28.61 -65.65 16.33
CA THR A 8 28.86 -64.75 17.47
C THR A 8 29.74 -63.57 17.08
N PHE A 9 30.79 -63.78 16.27
CA PHE A 9 31.66 -62.69 15.81
C PHE A 9 30.92 -61.68 14.92
N CYS A 10 30.03 -62.14 14.04
CA CYS A 10 29.14 -61.27 13.25
C CYS A 10 28.12 -60.50 14.12
N ILE A 11 27.57 -61.10 15.18
CA ILE A 11 26.64 -60.43 16.11
C ILE A 11 27.37 -59.37 16.95
N TYR A 12 28.61 -59.62 17.36
CA TYR A 12 29.43 -58.61 18.05
C TYR A 12 29.81 -57.43 17.14
N ALA A 13 30.10 -57.67 15.86
CA ALA A 13 30.37 -56.61 14.89
C ALA A 13 29.13 -55.73 14.62
N LEU A 14 27.92 -56.31 14.54
CA LEU A 14 26.66 -55.57 14.35
C LEU A 14 26.28 -54.72 15.58
N ASN A 15 26.54 -55.20 16.80
CA ASN A 15 26.30 -54.45 18.04
C ASN A 15 27.23 -53.22 18.18
N LEU A 16 28.50 -53.35 17.75
CA LEU A 16 29.47 -52.25 17.79
C LEU A 16 29.10 -51.09 16.84
N SER A 17 28.52 -51.40 15.67
CA SER A 17 28.03 -50.37 14.72
C SER A 17 26.70 -49.74 15.14
N ALA A 18 25.83 -50.46 15.86
CA ALA A 18 24.58 -49.92 16.37
C ALA A 18 24.79 -48.93 17.55
N GLN A 19 25.73 -49.24 18.45
CA GLN A 19 26.04 -48.40 19.62
C GLN A 19 26.65 -47.04 19.23
N SER A 20 27.50 -47.01 18.20
CA SER A 20 28.12 -45.77 17.72
C SER A 20 27.11 -44.83 17.04
N SER A 21 26.12 -45.37 16.34
CA SER A 21 25.00 -44.61 15.76
C SER A 21 24.07 -44.01 16.83
N TYR A 22 23.81 -44.75 17.92
CA TYR A 22 23.03 -44.25 19.06
C TYR A 22 23.75 -43.10 19.79
N ASN A 23 25.04 -43.27 20.08
CA ASN A 23 25.85 -42.24 20.74
C ASN A 23 25.97 -40.97 19.89
N LEU A 24 26.07 -41.08 18.56
CA LEU A 24 26.03 -39.95 17.65
C LEU A 24 24.74 -39.13 17.77
N LYS A 25 23.58 -39.80 17.81
CA LYS A 25 22.27 -39.12 17.96
C LYS A 25 22.18 -38.37 19.29
N ILE A 26 22.66 -38.98 20.37
CA ILE A 26 22.70 -38.34 21.70
C ILE A 26 23.61 -37.12 21.70
N ALA A 27 24.83 -37.24 21.17
CA ALA A 27 25.79 -36.13 21.11
C ALA A 27 25.24 -34.95 20.30
N ASN A 28 24.59 -35.23 19.16
CA ASN A 28 23.94 -34.20 18.34
C ASN A 28 22.77 -33.53 19.09
N LYS A 29 21.98 -34.30 19.85
CA LYS A 29 20.92 -33.75 20.69
C LYS A 29 21.48 -32.81 21.75
N TYR A 30 22.52 -33.21 22.48
CA TYR A 30 23.17 -32.36 23.48
C TYR A 30 23.76 -31.08 22.85
N ALA A 31 24.45 -31.20 21.71
CA ALA A 31 25.00 -30.06 20.99
C ALA A 31 23.92 -29.07 20.54
N ASN A 32 22.79 -29.56 20.02
CA ASN A 32 21.67 -28.72 19.60
C ASN A 32 20.98 -28.04 20.80
N SER A 33 20.95 -28.71 21.97
CA SER A 33 20.47 -28.16 23.24
C SER A 33 21.48 -27.27 23.97
N LYS A 34 22.59 -26.87 23.32
CA LYS A 34 23.69 -26.06 23.89
C LYS A 34 24.40 -26.69 25.11
N GLN A 35 24.21 -27.99 25.36
CA GLN A 35 24.93 -28.74 26.40
C GLN A 35 26.26 -29.27 25.83
N CYS A 36 27.17 -28.34 25.56
CA CYS A 36 28.41 -28.62 24.83
C CYS A 36 29.34 -29.58 25.60
N ASP A 37 29.41 -29.49 26.93
CA ASP A 37 30.37 -30.29 27.72
C ASP A 37 30.08 -31.78 27.57
N LYS A 38 28.81 -32.16 27.76
CA LYS A 38 28.32 -33.53 27.60
C LYS A 38 28.48 -34.01 26.15
N ALA A 39 28.22 -33.14 25.18
CA ALA A 39 28.37 -33.49 23.77
C ALA A 39 29.85 -33.77 23.42
N ASN A 40 30.77 -32.94 23.91
CA ASN A 40 32.20 -33.03 23.65
C ASN A 40 32.83 -34.31 24.22
N GLU A 41 32.40 -34.77 25.39
CA GLU A 41 32.83 -36.07 25.94
C GLU A 41 32.43 -37.22 25.01
N ILE A 42 31.19 -37.23 24.53
CA ILE A 42 30.71 -38.28 23.63
C ILE A 42 31.43 -38.20 22.27
N TYR A 43 31.61 -37.01 21.70
CA TYR A 43 32.30 -36.85 20.41
C TYR A 43 33.74 -37.37 20.43
N LYS A 44 34.48 -37.22 21.54
CA LYS A 44 35.82 -37.80 21.69
C LYS A 44 35.81 -39.33 21.57
N THR A 45 34.79 -40.00 22.12
CA THR A 45 34.67 -41.47 22.08
C THR A 45 34.27 -42.03 20.71
N LEU A 46 33.69 -41.19 19.83
CA LEU A 46 33.29 -41.55 18.47
C LEU A 46 34.47 -41.52 17.48
N GLU A 47 35.61 -40.98 17.90
CA GLU A 47 36.83 -40.93 17.10
C GLU A 47 37.22 -42.36 16.67
N THR A 48 37.39 -42.58 15.35
CA THR A 48 37.63 -43.88 14.66
C THR A 48 36.42 -44.79 14.40
N LYS A 49 35.27 -44.58 15.07
CA LYS A 49 34.10 -45.48 14.97
C LYS A 49 33.01 -45.02 14.01
N VAL A 50 32.97 -43.72 13.68
CA VAL A 50 31.93 -43.09 12.86
C VAL A 50 32.58 -42.14 11.84
N ASN A 51 31.92 -41.94 10.68
CA ASN A 51 32.38 -40.96 9.71
C ASN A 51 32.40 -39.56 10.34
N ILE A 52 33.59 -38.93 10.32
CA ILE A 52 33.83 -37.60 10.89
C ILE A 52 32.86 -36.52 10.37
N LEU A 53 32.40 -36.64 9.12
CA LEU A 53 31.46 -35.67 8.53
C LEU A 53 30.10 -35.65 9.24
N SER A 54 29.69 -36.76 9.86
CA SER A 54 28.39 -36.90 10.52
C SER A 54 28.28 -36.13 11.84
N TYR A 55 29.40 -35.75 12.45
CA TYR A 55 29.42 -34.99 13.71
C TYR A 55 30.29 -33.73 13.69
N TYR A 56 31.11 -33.55 12.66
CA TYR A 56 32.09 -32.45 12.57
C TYR A 56 31.50 -31.07 12.86
N SER A 57 30.37 -30.71 12.23
CA SER A 57 29.80 -29.36 12.37
C SER A 57 29.34 -29.06 13.80
N ASN A 58 28.71 -30.03 14.46
CA ASN A 58 28.22 -29.87 15.82
C ASN A 58 29.38 -29.90 16.82
N TYR A 59 30.35 -30.79 16.61
CA TYR A 59 31.53 -30.87 17.46
C TYR A 59 32.37 -29.60 17.38
N LEU A 60 32.62 -29.08 16.18
CA LEU A 60 33.36 -27.83 15.99
C LEU A 60 32.65 -26.64 16.65
N LYS A 61 31.31 -26.58 16.54
CA LYS A 61 30.50 -25.54 17.18
C LYS A 61 30.62 -25.61 18.71
N CYS A 62 30.50 -26.79 19.31
CA CYS A 62 30.66 -26.98 20.76
C CYS A 62 32.07 -26.62 21.24
N LEU A 63 33.11 -27.06 20.54
CA LEU A 63 34.50 -26.73 20.87
C LEU A 63 34.78 -25.22 20.77
N THR A 64 34.18 -24.54 19.79
CA THR A 64 34.34 -23.08 19.63
C THR A 64 33.60 -22.32 20.73
N ALA A 65 32.38 -22.76 21.09
CA ALA A 65 31.58 -22.14 22.14
C ALA A 65 32.19 -22.27 23.54
N GLU A 66 32.94 -23.34 23.79
CA GLU A 66 33.70 -23.55 25.04
C GLU A 66 35.14 -23.02 24.97
N GLU A 67 35.49 -22.28 23.91
CA GLU A 67 36.82 -21.70 23.72
C GLU A 67 37.97 -22.74 23.68
N LYS A 68 37.67 -24.01 23.40
CA LYS A 68 38.63 -25.12 23.26
C LYS A 68 39.34 -25.08 21.90
N TYR A 69 39.97 -23.94 21.59
CA TYR A 69 40.52 -23.64 20.27
C TYR A 69 41.63 -24.60 19.81
N ILE A 70 42.46 -25.11 20.72
CA ILE A 70 43.54 -26.05 20.38
C ILE A 70 42.94 -27.35 19.81
N THR A 71 41.93 -27.89 20.49
CA THR A 71 41.23 -29.10 20.06
C THR A 71 40.44 -28.86 18.78
N ALA A 72 39.80 -27.69 18.64
CA ALA A 72 39.12 -27.30 17.41
C ALA A 72 40.08 -27.25 16.21
N ILE A 73 41.26 -26.62 16.36
CA ILE A 73 42.29 -26.57 15.30
C ILE A 73 42.75 -27.97 14.91
N ALA A 74 42.98 -28.86 15.88
CA ALA A 74 43.37 -30.25 15.61
C ALA A 74 42.29 -31.00 14.83
N LEU A 75 41.02 -30.85 15.22
CA LEU A 75 39.87 -31.44 14.54
C LEU A 75 39.77 -30.97 13.08
N VAL A 76 39.83 -29.65 12.84
CA VAL A 76 39.72 -29.10 11.49
C VAL A 76 40.90 -29.52 10.63
N LYS A 77 42.15 -29.51 11.14
CA LYS A 77 43.32 -30.01 10.41
C LYS A 77 43.18 -31.47 10.00
N LYS A 78 42.60 -32.31 10.87
CA LYS A 78 42.32 -33.72 10.58
C LYS A 78 41.30 -33.87 9.44
N VAL A 79 40.20 -33.12 9.48
CA VAL A 79 39.18 -33.12 8.41
C VAL A 79 39.74 -32.59 7.09
N LYS A 80 40.49 -31.48 7.13
CA LYS A 80 41.18 -30.90 5.98
C LYS A 80 42.14 -31.90 5.32
N LYS A 81 42.91 -32.66 6.10
CA LYS A 81 43.80 -33.71 5.57
C LYS A 81 43.03 -34.84 4.87
N LYS A 82 41.85 -35.20 5.39
CA LYS A 82 40.99 -36.26 4.82
C LYS A 82 40.22 -35.80 3.58
N TYR A 83 39.84 -34.52 3.52
CA TYR A 83 39.08 -33.93 2.42
C TYR A 83 39.78 -32.68 1.85
N PRO A 84 40.98 -32.84 1.24
CA PRO A 84 41.80 -31.71 0.80
C PRO A 84 41.16 -30.86 -0.29
N ASN A 85 40.25 -31.45 -1.08
CA ASN A 85 39.58 -30.78 -2.20
C ASN A 85 38.33 -29.98 -1.78
N GLN A 86 38.09 -29.81 -0.47
CA GLN A 86 36.92 -29.12 0.06
C GLN A 86 37.33 -27.80 0.72
N ALA A 87 37.27 -26.72 -0.07
CA ALA A 87 37.58 -25.36 0.35
C ALA A 87 36.97 -24.98 1.73
N LYS A 88 35.70 -25.34 1.97
CA LYS A 88 35.00 -25.07 3.24
C LYS A 88 35.83 -25.41 4.50
N TYR A 89 36.48 -26.57 4.55
CA TYR A 89 37.23 -26.99 5.74
C TYR A 89 38.53 -26.21 5.92
N ILE A 90 39.07 -25.63 4.84
CA ILE A 90 40.20 -24.71 4.91
C ILE A 90 39.72 -23.38 5.53
N ALA A 91 38.55 -22.89 5.12
CA ALA A 91 37.97 -21.69 5.71
C ALA A 91 37.57 -21.86 7.19
N ASP A 92 37.05 -23.03 7.57
CA ASP A 92 36.74 -23.36 8.97
C ASP A 92 37.96 -23.19 9.87
N LEU A 93 39.16 -23.57 9.39
CA LEU A 93 40.40 -23.39 10.15
C LEU A 93 40.71 -21.91 10.38
N GLY A 94 40.46 -21.07 9.38
CA GLY A 94 40.59 -19.62 9.48
C GLY A 94 39.61 -19.02 10.49
N PHE A 95 38.34 -19.46 10.52
CA PHE A 95 37.36 -18.98 11.51
C PHE A 95 37.78 -19.32 12.95
N ILE A 96 38.35 -20.50 13.19
CA ILE A 96 38.87 -20.87 14.51
C ILE A 96 40.11 -20.03 14.88
N TYR A 97 41.00 -19.75 13.92
CA TYR A 97 42.12 -18.84 14.17
C TYR A 97 41.65 -17.43 14.53
N LYS A 98 40.63 -16.91 13.84
CA LYS A 98 40.01 -15.62 14.19
C LYS A 98 39.42 -15.65 15.60
N ALA A 99 38.65 -16.69 15.94
CA ALA A 99 38.03 -16.83 17.26
C ALA A 99 39.09 -16.89 18.39
N LYS A 100 40.26 -17.47 18.11
CA LYS A 100 41.43 -17.47 19.00
C LYS A 100 42.15 -16.10 19.08
N GLY A 101 41.86 -15.16 18.18
CA GLY A 101 42.52 -13.85 18.08
C GLY A 101 43.68 -13.77 17.08
N ASP A 102 44.00 -14.85 16.36
CA ASP A 102 45.09 -14.91 15.37
C ASP A 102 44.59 -14.51 13.97
N LYS A 103 44.42 -13.21 13.75
CA LYS A 103 43.88 -12.65 12.49
C LYS A 103 44.76 -12.99 11.28
N ILE A 104 46.08 -12.93 11.42
CA ILE A 104 47.03 -13.17 10.31
C ILE A 104 46.88 -14.59 9.78
N ARG A 105 46.82 -15.59 10.66
CA ARG A 105 46.61 -16.99 10.22
C ARG A 105 45.20 -17.22 9.71
N ALA A 106 44.21 -16.52 10.25
CA ALA A 106 42.84 -16.59 9.75
C ALA A 106 42.75 -16.18 8.28
N GLU A 107 43.26 -14.99 7.95
CA GLU A 107 43.27 -14.44 6.59
C GLU A 107 44.05 -15.33 5.62
N LYS A 108 45.21 -15.84 6.06
CA LYS A 108 46.02 -16.77 5.24
C LYS A 108 45.26 -18.05 4.89
N GLU A 109 44.52 -18.63 5.84
CA GLU A 109 43.72 -19.84 5.55
C GLU A 109 42.47 -19.52 4.72
N TRP A 110 41.85 -18.35 4.89
CA TRP A 110 40.73 -17.93 4.04
C TRP A 110 41.14 -17.69 2.58
N GLN A 111 42.28 -17.05 2.33
CA GLN A 111 42.78 -16.89 0.96
C GLN A 111 43.09 -18.25 0.33
N LYS A 112 43.78 -19.15 1.05
CA LYS A 112 44.00 -20.53 0.58
C LYS A 112 42.71 -21.27 0.28
N SER A 113 41.65 -21.04 1.06
CA SER A 113 40.34 -21.65 0.82
C SER A 113 39.76 -21.20 -0.51
N ILE A 114 39.91 -19.93 -0.87
CA ILE A 114 39.44 -19.36 -2.14
C ILE A 114 40.28 -19.92 -3.30
N ASP A 115 41.60 -19.96 -3.14
CA ASP A 115 42.53 -20.46 -4.16
C ASP A 115 42.34 -21.96 -4.44
N ALA A 116 41.89 -22.73 -3.44
CA ALA A 116 41.63 -24.16 -3.54
C ALA A 116 40.28 -24.51 -4.22
N MET A 117 39.50 -23.51 -4.63
CA MET A 117 38.27 -23.76 -5.40
C MET A 117 38.58 -24.31 -6.79
N VAL A 118 37.72 -25.21 -7.26
CA VAL A 118 37.90 -25.94 -8.52
C VAL A 118 36.84 -25.53 -9.55
N SER A 119 37.25 -25.40 -10.81
CA SER A 119 36.37 -25.09 -11.94
C SER A 119 35.20 -26.08 -12.06
N GLY A 120 34.02 -25.59 -12.45
CA GLY A 120 32.80 -26.38 -12.64
C GLY A 120 32.05 -26.76 -11.34
N ARG A 121 32.55 -26.40 -10.15
CA ARG A 121 31.96 -26.79 -8.86
C ARG A 121 31.16 -25.67 -8.18
N ILE A 122 29.99 -25.35 -8.72
CA ILE A 122 29.09 -24.30 -8.19
C ILE A 122 28.76 -24.50 -6.69
N ASN A 123 28.47 -25.74 -6.27
CA ASN A 123 28.16 -26.07 -4.88
C ASN A 123 29.31 -25.71 -3.91
N GLN A 124 30.55 -25.77 -4.37
CA GLN A 124 31.72 -25.42 -3.56
C GLN A 124 31.75 -23.90 -3.30
N VAL A 125 31.48 -23.10 -4.33
CA VAL A 125 31.37 -21.63 -4.23
C VAL A 125 30.27 -21.26 -3.24
N THR A 126 29.06 -21.79 -3.42
CA THR A 126 27.91 -21.51 -2.53
C THR A 126 28.19 -21.93 -1.09
N SER A 127 28.78 -23.11 -0.87
CA SER A 127 29.11 -23.58 0.47
C SER A 127 30.15 -22.71 1.17
N LEU A 128 31.17 -22.25 0.44
CA LEU A 128 32.21 -21.38 0.97
C LEU A 128 31.64 -19.99 1.27
N ALA A 129 30.89 -19.42 0.33
CA ALA A 129 30.20 -18.14 0.48
C ALA A 129 29.27 -18.13 1.70
N ASN A 130 28.42 -19.15 1.86
CA ASN A 130 27.56 -19.28 3.04
C ASN A 130 28.35 -19.32 4.35
N SER A 131 29.58 -19.86 4.32
CA SER A 131 30.44 -19.91 5.50
C SER A 131 31.00 -18.53 5.85
N PHE A 132 31.45 -17.75 4.86
CA PHE A 132 31.87 -16.36 5.08
C PHE A 132 30.70 -15.45 5.48
N SER A 133 29.54 -15.59 4.84
CA SER A 133 28.32 -14.83 5.15
C SER A 133 27.87 -15.02 6.60
N ARG A 134 27.76 -16.28 7.08
CA ARG A 134 27.38 -16.57 8.48
C ARG A 134 28.34 -15.97 9.51
N ASN A 135 29.62 -15.84 9.15
CA ASN A 135 30.65 -15.26 10.01
C ASN A 135 30.84 -13.75 9.80
N LYS A 136 29.99 -13.11 8.99
CA LYS A 136 30.04 -11.67 8.64
C LYS A 136 31.37 -11.25 8.00
N GLU A 137 32.05 -12.16 7.32
CA GLU A 137 33.31 -11.90 6.60
C GLU A 137 33.04 -11.45 5.17
N TYR A 138 32.47 -10.26 5.01
CA TYR A 138 31.94 -9.83 3.71
C TYR A 138 33.01 -9.63 2.63
N ASN A 139 34.23 -9.21 3.00
CA ASN A 139 35.33 -9.07 2.03
C ASN A 139 35.72 -10.41 1.39
N TYR A 140 35.76 -11.49 2.19
CA TYR A 140 36.07 -12.84 1.67
C TYR A 140 34.86 -13.49 1.01
N LEU A 141 33.64 -13.12 1.41
CA LEU A 141 32.42 -13.47 0.70
C LEU A 141 32.44 -12.95 -0.75
N LEU A 142 32.82 -11.66 -0.95
CA LEU A 142 32.95 -11.06 -2.27
C LEU A 142 34.00 -11.78 -3.12
N LYS A 143 35.23 -11.94 -2.60
CA LYS A 143 36.30 -12.67 -3.28
C LYS A 143 35.91 -14.10 -3.66
N THR A 144 35.07 -14.75 -2.84
CA THR A 144 34.58 -16.11 -3.14
C THR A 144 33.67 -16.11 -4.36
N TYR A 145 32.75 -15.16 -4.49
CA TYR A 145 31.89 -15.06 -5.68
C TYR A 145 32.64 -14.59 -6.92
N GLU A 146 33.57 -13.63 -6.78
CA GLU A 146 34.45 -13.17 -7.87
C GLU A 146 35.25 -14.35 -8.44
N ARG A 147 35.96 -15.09 -7.57
CA ARG A 147 36.70 -16.29 -7.98
C ARG A 147 35.77 -17.38 -8.50
N GLY A 148 34.58 -17.52 -7.93
CA GLY A 148 33.55 -18.45 -8.41
C GLY A 148 33.13 -18.14 -9.84
N GLN A 149 32.97 -16.87 -10.19
CA GLN A 149 32.62 -16.40 -11.53
C GLN A 149 33.73 -16.68 -12.54
N GLU A 150 34.99 -16.43 -12.19
CA GLU A 150 36.17 -16.76 -13.02
C GLU A 150 36.25 -18.26 -13.34
N LEU A 151 35.96 -19.10 -12.35
CA LEU A 151 36.04 -20.56 -12.45
C LEU A 151 34.83 -21.19 -13.17
N ASN A 152 33.73 -20.46 -13.33
CA ASN A 152 32.47 -20.97 -13.88
C ASN A 152 31.85 -19.95 -14.85
N LEU A 153 32.51 -19.69 -15.98
CA LEU A 153 32.10 -18.67 -16.97
C LEU A 153 30.65 -18.81 -17.45
N ASN A 154 30.11 -20.03 -17.49
CA ASN A 154 28.74 -20.32 -17.94
C ASN A 154 27.66 -20.16 -16.85
N TYR A 155 28.06 -20.01 -15.59
CA TYR A 155 27.13 -19.81 -14.47
C TYR A 155 27.16 -18.35 -14.01
N GLU A 156 25.99 -17.79 -13.72
CA GLU A 156 25.84 -16.39 -13.33
C GLU A 156 25.75 -16.26 -11.81
N PHE A 157 26.77 -15.65 -11.19
CA PHE A 157 26.78 -15.34 -9.75
C PHE A 157 26.41 -13.88 -9.43
N GLY A 158 26.08 -13.04 -10.42
CA GLY A 158 25.91 -11.61 -10.20
C GLY A 158 24.85 -11.24 -9.14
N PHE A 159 23.75 -11.98 -9.03
CA PHE A 159 22.74 -11.71 -7.97
C PHE A 159 23.29 -11.98 -6.57
N GLN A 160 24.08 -13.04 -6.41
CA GLN A 160 24.73 -13.40 -5.16
C GLN A 160 25.84 -12.40 -4.81
N LEU A 161 26.58 -11.94 -5.83
CA LEU A 161 27.59 -10.90 -5.70
C LEU A 161 26.96 -9.57 -5.26
N ALA A 162 25.87 -9.13 -5.91
CA ALA A 162 25.15 -7.92 -5.51
C ALA A 162 24.61 -8.00 -4.07
N SER A 163 24.07 -9.15 -3.67
CA SER A 163 23.64 -9.38 -2.27
C SER A 163 24.81 -9.32 -1.27
N ALA A 164 25.98 -9.82 -1.67
CA ALA A 164 27.20 -9.74 -0.86
C ALA A 164 27.72 -8.30 -0.76
N LEU A 165 27.66 -7.52 -1.84
CA LEU A 165 28.03 -6.11 -1.87
C LEU A 165 27.10 -5.27 -0.99
N SER A 166 25.79 -5.53 -1.04
CA SER A 166 24.81 -4.94 -0.13
C SER A 166 25.15 -5.21 1.34
N SER A 167 25.45 -6.47 1.68
CA SER A 167 25.83 -6.87 3.04
C SER A 167 27.14 -6.22 3.51
N ALA A 168 28.03 -5.89 2.58
CA ALA A 168 29.29 -5.21 2.83
C ALA A 168 29.16 -3.67 2.93
N GLY A 169 27.95 -3.11 2.75
CA GLY A 169 27.72 -1.66 2.69
C GLY A 169 28.24 -0.99 1.40
N LYS A 170 28.56 -1.77 0.36
CA LYS A 170 29.09 -1.26 -0.91
C LYS A 170 27.97 -0.99 -1.91
N THR A 171 27.09 -0.04 -1.58
CA THR A 171 25.87 0.24 -2.36
C THR A 171 26.14 0.63 -3.81
N GLU A 172 27.18 1.44 -4.05
CA GLU A 172 27.52 1.88 -5.39
C GLU A 172 27.85 0.70 -6.33
N GLN A 173 28.73 -0.19 -5.88
CA GLN A 173 29.14 -1.38 -6.62
C GLN A 173 28.00 -2.38 -6.79
N MET A 174 27.12 -2.48 -5.78
CA MET A 174 25.92 -3.31 -5.86
C MET A 174 25.00 -2.81 -6.97
N ILE A 175 24.76 -1.50 -7.06
CA ILE A 175 23.97 -0.90 -8.14
C ILE A 175 24.60 -1.24 -9.48
N ASP A 176 25.91 -1.00 -9.65
CA ASP A 176 26.60 -1.31 -10.90
C ASP A 176 26.45 -2.79 -11.30
N THR A 177 26.60 -3.71 -10.34
CA THR A 177 26.41 -5.15 -10.59
C THR A 177 24.99 -5.48 -11.06
N TYR A 178 23.97 -4.87 -10.47
CA TYR A 178 22.59 -5.07 -10.91
C TYR A 178 22.31 -4.50 -12.30
N LEU A 179 22.90 -3.36 -12.63
CA LEU A 179 22.75 -2.75 -13.97
C LEU A 179 23.48 -3.58 -15.02
N ASP A 180 24.68 -4.07 -14.73
CA ASP A 180 25.44 -4.96 -15.61
C ASP A 180 24.68 -6.27 -15.90
N LEU A 181 23.96 -6.81 -14.88
CA LEU A 181 23.09 -7.98 -15.07
C LEU A 181 21.98 -7.71 -16.08
N ILE A 182 21.34 -6.54 -16.02
CA ILE A 182 20.28 -6.16 -16.97
C ILE A 182 20.87 -5.98 -18.37
N GLU A 183 22.01 -5.30 -18.49
CA GLU A 183 22.69 -5.10 -19.78
C GLU A 183 23.10 -6.43 -20.42
N LYS A 184 23.49 -7.42 -19.61
CA LYS A 184 23.82 -8.77 -20.08
C LYS A 184 22.59 -9.54 -20.57
N LYS A 185 21.48 -9.47 -19.84
CA LYS A 185 20.21 -10.14 -20.19
C LYS A 185 19.01 -9.33 -19.69
N GLU A 186 18.21 -8.83 -20.63
CA GLU A 186 17.00 -8.04 -20.32
C GLU A 186 16.01 -8.78 -19.40
N SER A 187 15.92 -10.12 -19.51
CA SER A 187 15.08 -10.96 -18.63
C SER A 187 15.41 -10.85 -17.14
N HIS A 188 16.58 -10.33 -16.76
CA HIS A 188 16.93 -10.07 -15.37
C HIS A 188 16.21 -8.87 -14.76
N LEU A 189 15.64 -7.98 -15.58
CA LEU A 189 14.96 -6.75 -15.15
C LEU A 189 13.95 -6.97 -14.03
N LYS A 190 13.04 -7.95 -14.18
CA LYS A 190 12.01 -8.24 -13.18
C LYS A 190 12.62 -8.64 -11.83
N SER A 191 13.66 -9.46 -11.86
CA SER A 191 14.35 -9.90 -10.64
C SER A 191 15.14 -8.77 -9.97
N VAL A 192 15.74 -7.89 -10.78
CA VAL A 192 16.47 -6.73 -10.28
C VAL A 192 15.52 -5.69 -9.67
N LYS A 193 14.37 -5.39 -10.30
CA LYS A 193 13.34 -4.50 -9.75
C LYS A 193 12.92 -4.92 -8.34
N ILE A 194 12.60 -6.20 -8.14
CA ILE A 194 12.21 -6.75 -6.82
C ILE A 194 13.32 -6.58 -5.79
N ARG A 195 14.57 -6.87 -6.16
CA ARG A 195 15.71 -6.76 -5.24
C ARG A 195 16.01 -5.32 -4.87
N LEU A 196 16.02 -4.41 -5.84
CA LEU A 196 16.24 -2.98 -5.60
C LEU A 196 15.13 -2.39 -4.71
N GLN A 197 13.86 -2.77 -4.94
CA GLN A 197 12.76 -2.31 -4.09
C GLN A 197 12.94 -2.72 -2.62
N ASN A 198 13.45 -3.93 -2.37
CA ASN A 198 13.70 -4.41 -1.01
C ASN A 198 14.97 -3.83 -0.38
N THR A 199 16.01 -3.58 -1.18
CA THR A 199 17.31 -3.11 -0.68
C THR A 199 17.38 -1.60 -0.52
N LEU A 200 16.66 -0.84 -1.35
CA LEU A 200 16.66 0.62 -1.34
C LEU A 200 15.46 1.22 -0.57
N GLY A 201 14.66 0.39 0.11
CA GLY A 201 13.31 0.70 0.59
C GLY A 201 13.08 2.05 1.29
N ARG A 202 11.88 2.60 1.00
CA ARG A 202 10.95 3.57 1.66
C ARG A 202 11.39 4.61 2.73
N THR A 203 12.59 4.62 3.27
CA THR A 203 12.98 5.51 4.39
C THR A 203 13.99 6.55 3.95
N LYS A 204 13.82 7.83 4.32
CA LYS A 204 14.57 9.04 3.88
C LYS A 204 16.12 8.94 3.74
N SER A 205 16.81 7.98 4.37
CA SER A 205 18.19 7.59 4.00
C SER A 205 18.31 6.95 2.59
N SER A 206 17.17 6.72 1.94
CA SER A 206 16.99 6.20 0.60
C SER A 206 17.17 7.28 -0.45
N GLN A 207 17.00 8.57 -0.14
CA GLN A 207 17.08 9.64 -1.14
C GLN A 207 18.46 9.63 -1.83
N ASP A 208 19.54 9.58 -1.06
CA ASP A 208 20.90 9.52 -1.59
C ASP A 208 21.15 8.28 -2.46
N ASN A 209 20.56 7.13 -2.09
CA ASN A 209 20.71 5.89 -2.84
C ASN A 209 19.83 5.86 -4.11
N TYR A 210 18.65 6.46 -4.06
CA TYR A 210 17.76 6.66 -5.21
C TYR A 210 18.40 7.64 -6.21
N ASP A 211 18.95 8.75 -5.73
CA ASP A 211 19.65 9.74 -6.53
C ASP A 211 20.90 9.13 -7.18
N LEU A 212 21.66 8.32 -6.42
CA LEU A 212 22.80 7.57 -6.96
C LEU A 212 22.39 6.58 -8.05
N LEU A 213 21.33 5.79 -7.82
CA LEU A 213 20.79 4.86 -8.81
C LEU A 213 20.31 5.60 -10.05
N SER A 214 19.55 6.69 -9.88
CA SER A 214 19.02 7.55 -10.95
C SER A 214 20.16 8.10 -11.80
N LYS A 215 21.19 8.68 -11.18
CA LYS A 215 22.37 9.23 -11.88
C LYS A 215 23.12 8.16 -12.69
N LYS A 216 23.35 6.97 -12.11
CA LYS A 216 24.03 5.86 -12.81
C LYS A 216 23.18 5.30 -13.95
N LEU A 217 21.87 5.11 -13.73
CA LEU A 217 20.94 4.66 -14.75
C LEU A 217 20.88 5.66 -15.91
N LEU A 218 20.70 6.94 -15.62
CA LEU A 218 20.64 8.00 -16.60
C LEU A 218 21.89 8.00 -17.50
N THR A 219 23.06 7.91 -16.88
CA THR A 219 24.35 7.86 -17.60
C THR A 219 24.44 6.64 -18.53
N ARG A 220 24.04 5.45 -18.06
CA ARG A 220 24.05 4.22 -18.88
C ARG A 220 23.01 4.26 -20.00
N VAL A 221 21.80 4.75 -19.73
CA VAL A 221 20.71 4.89 -20.71
C VAL A 221 21.12 5.85 -21.83
N GLN A 222 21.72 7.00 -21.50
CA GLN A 222 22.21 7.97 -22.48
C GLN A 222 23.34 7.41 -23.37
N LYS A 223 24.19 6.53 -22.82
CA LYS A 223 25.32 5.94 -23.55
C LYS A 223 24.90 4.81 -24.49
N ASN A 224 24.04 3.90 -24.01
CA ASN A 224 23.80 2.61 -24.67
C ASN A 224 22.39 2.46 -25.27
N ASN A 225 21.46 3.38 -24.98
CA ASN A 225 20.05 3.29 -25.40
C ASN A 225 19.38 1.93 -25.05
N ASN A 226 19.83 1.27 -23.98
CA ASN A 226 19.32 -0.05 -23.59
C ASN A 226 17.85 0.05 -23.12
N ASN A 227 16.97 -0.78 -23.70
CA ASN A 227 15.53 -0.80 -23.41
C ASN A 227 15.22 -1.15 -21.97
N ALA A 228 15.78 -2.25 -21.46
CA ALA A 228 15.52 -2.72 -20.11
C ALA A 228 16.01 -1.73 -19.03
N LEU A 229 17.12 -1.04 -19.27
CA LEU A 229 17.58 0.05 -18.39
C LEU A 229 16.67 1.28 -18.45
N THR A 230 16.16 1.63 -19.64
CA THR A 230 15.17 2.72 -19.77
C THR A 230 13.90 2.37 -19.01
N GLU A 231 13.43 1.12 -19.09
CA GLU A 231 12.26 0.65 -18.35
C GLU A 231 12.50 0.65 -16.81
N LEU A 232 13.71 0.32 -16.36
CA LEU A 232 14.06 0.45 -14.94
C LEU A 232 14.06 1.91 -14.50
N LEU A 233 14.53 2.84 -15.35
CA LEU A 233 14.54 4.27 -15.08
C LEU A 233 13.11 4.85 -15.02
N ILE A 234 12.23 4.46 -15.93
CA ILE A 234 10.80 4.83 -15.89
C ILE A 234 10.17 4.33 -14.58
N TRP A 235 10.40 3.07 -14.23
CA TRP A 235 9.92 2.51 -12.96
C TRP A 235 10.42 3.31 -11.76
N LEU A 236 11.70 3.72 -11.76
CA LEU A 236 12.28 4.54 -10.70
C LEU A 236 11.58 5.90 -10.56
N TYR A 237 11.35 6.59 -11.68
CA TYR A 237 10.65 7.89 -11.68
C TYR A 237 9.19 7.79 -11.22
N ILE A 238 8.51 6.70 -11.55
CA ILE A 238 7.15 6.44 -11.02
C ILE A 238 7.21 6.30 -9.49
N GLN A 239 8.18 5.56 -8.96
CA GLN A 239 8.32 5.40 -7.50
C GLN A 239 8.69 6.72 -6.79
N SER A 240 9.37 7.66 -7.46
CA SER A 240 9.70 8.98 -6.91
C SER A 240 8.66 10.06 -7.19
N ASN A 241 7.51 9.71 -7.77
CA ASN A 241 6.46 10.65 -8.22
C ASN A 241 6.95 11.69 -9.26
N GLU A 242 8.02 11.40 -9.99
CA GLU A 242 8.57 12.24 -11.05
C GLU A 242 7.92 11.92 -12.42
N TYR A 243 6.59 12.06 -12.49
CA TYR A 243 5.79 11.68 -13.68
C TYR A 243 6.19 12.43 -14.95
N ASN A 244 6.71 13.66 -14.85
CA ASN A 244 7.22 14.40 -16.01
C ASN A 244 8.44 13.72 -16.65
N ALA A 245 9.36 13.21 -15.82
CA ALA A 245 10.53 12.48 -16.31
C ALA A 245 10.10 11.11 -16.85
N ALA A 246 9.23 10.40 -16.13
CA ALA A 246 8.65 9.14 -16.58
C ALA A 246 7.99 9.27 -17.97
N TYR A 247 7.23 10.34 -18.21
CA TYR A 247 6.61 10.64 -19.51
C TYR A 247 7.65 10.74 -20.64
N ILE A 248 8.74 11.49 -20.43
CA ILE A 248 9.77 11.71 -21.45
C ILE A 248 10.41 10.38 -21.87
N TYR A 249 10.80 9.55 -20.90
CA TYR A 249 11.44 8.26 -21.18
C TYR A 249 10.45 7.22 -21.73
N THR A 250 9.21 7.23 -21.27
CA THR A 250 8.14 6.35 -21.80
C THR A 250 7.86 6.68 -23.25
N LYS A 251 7.71 7.97 -23.60
CA LYS A 251 7.55 8.43 -24.98
C LYS A 251 8.73 8.02 -25.87
N ALA A 252 9.96 8.12 -25.36
CA ALA A 252 11.13 7.70 -26.10
C ALA A 252 11.17 6.19 -26.35
N LEU A 253 10.79 5.39 -25.34
CA LEU A 253 10.75 3.93 -25.42
C LEU A 253 9.64 3.45 -26.37
N ASP A 254 8.44 4.00 -26.23
CA ASP A 254 7.28 3.70 -27.09
C ASP A 254 7.61 3.94 -28.58
N LYS A 255 8.23 5.08 -28.91
CA LYS A 255 8.69 5.37 -30.29
C LYS A 255 9.75 4.41 -30.79
N ARG A 256 10.68 3.99 -29.92
CA ARG A 256 11.79 3.09 -30.28
C ARG A 256 11.28 1.67 -30.54
N LEU A 257 10.32 1.21 -29.75
CA LEU A 257 9.76 -0.14 -29.81
C LEU A 257 8.50 -0.25 -30.69
N ARG A 258 7.91 0.89 -31.09
CA ARG A 258 6.69 0.98 -31.90
C ARG A 258 5.50 0.26 -31.25
N GLU A 259 5.25 0.60 -29.99
CA GLU A 259 4.25 -0.09 -29.15
C GLU A 259 2.85 0.53 -29.27
N ASN A 260 2.69 1.51 -30.16
CA ASN A 260 1.43 2.22 -30.39
C ASN A 260 0.83 2.83 -29.12
N GLY A 261 1.65 3.13 -28.11
CA GLY A 261 1.23 3.84 -26.92
C GLY A 261 0.84 2.99 -25.71
N GLU A 262 0.91 1.66 -25.77
CA GLU A 262 0.50 0.78 -24.64
C GLU A 262 1.11 1.22 -23.30
N ARG A 263 2.44 1.41 -23.25
CA ARG A 263 3.11 1.86 -22.01
C ARG A 263 2.75 3.29 -21.61
N MET A 264 2.39 4.14 -22.57
CA MET A 264 1.97 5.50 -22.25
C MET A 264 0.57 5.51 -21.63
N PHE A 265 -0.32 4.63 -22.10
CA PHE A 265 -1.65 4.45 -21.52
C PHE A 265 -1.53 3.96 -20.06
N ASP A 266 -0.69 2.96 -19.81
CA ASP A 266 -0.39 2.50 -18.45
C ASP A 266 0.15 3.63 -17.56
N LEU A 267 1.09 4.45 -18.07
CA LEU A 267 1.62 5.59 -17.33
C LEU A 267 0.55 6.64 -17.04
N ALA A 268 -0.37 6.88 -17.98
CA ALA A 268 -1.48 7.81 -17.81
C ALA A 268 -2.39 7.39 -16.65
N TYR A 269 -2.73 6.10 -16.59
CA TYR A 269 -3.52 5.52 -15.52
C TYR A 269 -2.79 5.58 -14.16
N ILE A 270 -1.51 5.19 -14.12
CA ILE A 270 -0.70 5.27 -12.89
C ILE A 270 -0.61 6.72 -12.38
N ALA A 271 -0.40 7.69 -13.28
CA ALA A 271 -0.37 9.10 -12.90
C ALA A 271 -1.71 9.59 -12.36
N TYR A 272 -2.83 9.16 -12.95
CA TYR A 272 -4.18 9.46 -12.48
C TYR A 272 -4.42 8.92 -11.06
N GLU A 273 -4.14 7.63 -10.81
CA GLU A 273 -4.30 7.00 -9.50
C GLU A 273 -3.47 7.67 -8.40
N ASN A 274 -2.34 8.27 -8.76
CA ASN A 274 -1.48 9.02 -7.86
C ASN A 274 -1.80 10.53 -7.82
N LYS A 275 -2.95 10.95 -8.34
CA LYS A 275 -3.44 12.35 -8.39
C LYS A 275 -2.53 13.32 -9.15
N ALA A 276 -1.65 12.81 -10.00
CA ALA A 276 -0.82 13.60 -10.91
C ALA A 276 -1.59 13.91 -12.20
N PHE A 277 -2.75 14.57 -12.05
CA PHE A 277 -3.73 14.77 -13.13
C PHE A 277 -3.14 15.44 -14.37
N LYS A 278 -2.36 16.52 -14.17
CA LYS A 278 -1.71 17.24 -15.27
C LYS A 278 -0.82 16.33 -16.12
N GLN A 279 -0.09 15.40 -15.49
CA GLN A 279 0.78 14.47 -16.20
C GLN A 279 -0.02 13.34 -16.86
N SER A 280 -1.09 12.87 -16.22
CA SER A 280 -2.03 11.91 -16.81
C SER A 280 -2.65 12.46 -18.10
N VAL A 281 -3.22 13.68 -18.06
CA VAL A 281 -3.76 14.39 -19.23
C VAL A 281 -2.73 14.52 -20.35
N LYS A 282 -1.46 14.81 -20.00
CA LYS A 282 -0.36 14.89 -20.98
C LYS A 282 -0.03 13.53 -21.63
N CYS A 283 -0.19 12.43 -20.89
CA CYS A 283 -0.01 11.09 -21.43
C CYS A 283 -1.14 10.72 -22.39
N TYR A 284 -2.40 10.97 -22.02
CA TYR A 284 -3.53 10.76 -22.92
C TYR A 284 -3.47 11.64 -24.17
N GLN A 285 -3.06 12.91 -24.03
CA GLN A 285 -2.86 13.78 -25.19
C GLN A 285 -1.86 13.19 -26.18
N TYR A 286 -0.76 12.59 -25.69
CA TYR A 286 0.19 11.92 -26.59
C TYR A 286 -0.44 10.81 -27.40
N LEU A 287 -1.34 10.01 -26.79
CA LEU A 287 -2.03 8.91 -27.46
C LEU A 287 -3.04 9.42 -28.51
N ILE A 288 -3.74 10.51 -28.19
CA ILE A 288 -4.64 11.18 -29.13
C ILE A 288 -3.85 11.74 -30.33
N ASP A 289 -2.66 12.32 -30.07
CA ASP A 289 -1.76 12.87 -31.11
C ASP A 289 -1.19 11.77 -32.04
N LEU A 290 -1.26 10.49 -31.66
CA LEU A 290 -0.87 9.37 -32.55
C LEU A 290 -1.89 9.11 -33.67
N GLY A 291 -3.10 9.67 -33.56
CA GLY A 291 -4.13 9.63 -34.59
C GLY A 291 -5.31 8.70 -34.28
N VAL A 292 -6.39 8.88 -35.04
CA VAL A 292 -7.69 8.19 -34.86
C VAL A 292 -7.61 6.66 -35.01
N ASP A 293 -6.64 6.16 -35.77
CA ASP A 293 -6.42 4.72 -35.99
C ASP A 293 -5.68 4.06 -34.82
N ASN A 294 -5.22 4.84 -33.83
CA ASN A 294 -4.54 4.29 -32.66
C ASN A 294 -5.51 3.47 -31.79
N PRO A 295 -5.13 2.26 -31.33
CA PRO A 295 -6.01 1.43 -30.50
C PRO A 295 -6.50 2.09 -29.21
N PHE A 296 -5.73 3.03 -28.65
CA PHE A 296 -6.05 3.73 -27.42
C PHE A 296 -6.69 5.10 -27.64
N TYR A 297 -7.02 5.49 -28.88
CA TYR A 297 -7.51 6.84 -29.20
C TYR A 297 -8.79 7.19 -28.43
N ILE A 298 -9.80 6.32 -28.51
CA ILE A 298 -11.12 6.52 -27.89
C ILE A 298 -10.99 6.54 -26.36
N ASP A 299 -10.35 5.52 -25.79
CA ASP A 299 -10.14 5.42 -24.33
C ASP A 299 -9.34 6.60 -23.78
N SER A 300 -8.37 7.11 -24.55
CA SER A 300 -7.58 8.28 -24.16
C SER A 300 -8.39 9.55 -24.18
N LYS A 301 -9.27 9.75 -25.17
CA LYS A 301 -10.19 10.91 -25.19
C LYS A 301 -11.14 10.90 -24.00
N ILE A 302 -11.78 9.75 -23.76
CA ILE A 302 -12.69 9.57 -22.62
C ILE A 302 -11.96 9.87 -21.31
N SER A 303 -10.82 9.21 -21.11
CA SER A 303 -10.05 9.35 -19.87
C SER A 303 -9.49 10.77 -19.71
N GLN A 304 -9.06 11.43 -20.78
CA GLN A 304 -8.55 12.79 -20.72
C GLN A 304 -9.60 13.77 -20.19
N VAL A 305 -10.84 13.67 -20.65
CA VAL A 305 -11.92 14.58 -20.21
C VAL A 305 -12.30 14.31 -18.76
N ILE A 306 -12.49 13.04 -18.37
CA ILE A 306 -12.80 12.65 -16.98
C ILE A 306 -11.70 13.15 -16.03
N VAL A 307 -10.43 12.91 -16.37
CA VAL A 307 -9.30 13.34 -15.52
C VAL A 307 -9.21 14.87 -15.45
N SER A 308 -9.50 15.57 -16.54
CA SER A 308 -9.54 17.05 -16.55
C SER A 308 -10.69 17.58 -15.69
N GLY A 309 -11.83 16.89 -15.68
CA GLY A 309 -12.95 17.22 -14.79
C GLY A 309 -12.61 17.03 -13.32
N GLU A 310 -11.99 15.91 -12.96
CA GLU A 310 -11.52 15.68 -11.59
C GLU A 310 -10.44 16.67 -11.16
N GLU A 311 -9.50 17.03 -12.05
CA GLU A 311 -8.49 18.06 -11.77
C GLU A 311 -9.13 19.39 -11.43
N LEU A 312 -10.10 19.81 -12.26
CA LEU A 312 -10.76 21.10 -12.12
C LEU A 312 -11.56 21.17 -10.81
N ILE A 313 -12.34 20.13 -10.49
CA ILE A 313 -13.20 20.07 -9.30
C ILE A 313 -12.36 20.04 -8.00
N ASN A 314 -11.13 19.53 -8.05
CA ASN A 314 -10.23 19.45 -6.89
C ASN A 314 -9.49 20.78 -6.56
N ARG A 315 -9.72 21.86 -7.31
CA ARG A 315 -9.14 23.18 -7.07
C ARG A 315 -10.20 24.28 -7.12
N GLU A 316 -9.78 25.51 -6.85
CA GLU A 316 -10.63 26.66 -7.16
C GLU A 316 -10.76 26.81 -8.67
N TYR A 317 -12.00 26.96 -9.13
CA TYR A 317 -12.35 27.08 -10.54
C TYR A 317 -13.28 28.26 -10.78
N THR A 318 -13.30 28.72 -12.02
CA THR A 318 -14.19 29.75 -12.53
C THR A 318 -15.35 29.13 -13.31
N GLN A 319 -16.45 29.87 -13.43
CA GLN A 319 -17.59 29.46 -14.25
C GLN A 319 -17.19 29.17 -15.70
N ASN A 320 -16.25 29.95 -16.25
CA ASN A 320 -15.77 29.77 -17.63
C ASN A 320 -15.01 28.45 -17.81
N GLU A 321 -14.23 28.02 -16.81
CA GLU A 321 -13.55 26.72 -16.86
C GLU A 321 -14.55 25.57 -16.83
N LEU A 322 -15.61 25.66 -16.01
CA LEU A 322 -16.68 24.66 -15.99
C LEU A 322 -17.43 24.58 -17.33
N LEU A 323 -17.71 25.73 -17.96
CA LEU A 323 -18.37 25.78 -19.26
C LEU A 323 -17.47 25.21 -20.36
N SER A 324 -16.17 25.50 -20.33
CA SER A 324 -15.20 24.89 -21.24
C SER A 324 -15.18 23.38 -21.09
N LEU A 325 -15.08 22.88 -19.86
CA LEU A 325 -15.09 21.46 -19.57
C LEU A 325 -16.40 20.80 -20.05
N SER A 326 -17.55 21.43 -19.82
CA SER A 326 -18.84 20.95 -20.33
C SER A 326 -18.85 20.83 -21.86
N ASN A 327 -18.21 21.75 -22.57
CA ASN A 327 -18.07 21.65 -24.04
C ASN A 327 -17.13 20.51 -24.45
N ASP A 328 -16.09 20.24 -23.67
CA ASP A 328 -15.16 19.13 -23.91
C ASP A 328 -15.88 17.77 -23.75
N TYR A 329 -16.71 17.61 -22.72
CA TYR A 329 -17.59 16.44 -22.58
C TYR A 329 -18.53 16.30 -23.77
N GLN A 330 -19.27 17.37 -24.10
CA GLN A 330 -20.27 17.33 -25.17
C GLN A 330 -19.63 16.99 -26.52
N SER A 331 -18.54 17.67 -26.88
CA SER A 331 -17.82 17.44 -28.14
C SER A 331 -17.26 16.03 -28.24
N THR A 332 -16.73 15.49 -27.14
CA THR A 332 -16.23 14.10 -27.10
C THR A 332 -17.36 13.09 -27.27
N ILE A 333 -18.54 13.36 -26.67
CA ILE A 333 -19.73 12.52 -26.82
C ILE A 333 -20.24 12.56 -28.27
N ASP A 334 -20.30 13.74 -28.87
CA ASP A 334 -20.77 13.94 -30.24
C ASP A 334 -19.84 13.31 -31.29
N GLU A 335 -18.53 13.35 -31.05
CA GLU A 335 -17.53 12.76 -31.94
C GLU A 335 -17.52 11.22 -31.90
N ILE A 336 -17.53 10.63 -30.71
CA ILE A 336 -17.44 9.17 -30.53
C ILE A 336 -18.79 8.50 -30.79
N GLY A 337 -19.88 9.18 -30.41
CA GLY A 337 -21.24 8.65 -30.48
C GLY A 337 -21.65 7.88 -29.22
N LYS A 338 -22.91 8.04 -28.85
CA LYS A 338 -23.51 7.42 -27.66
C LYS A 338 -23.54 5.89 -27.80
N SER A 339 -22.91 5.19 -26.86
CA SER A 339 -22.85 3.74 -26.80
C SER A 339 -22.59 3.28 -25.37
N LYS A 340 -22.73 1.97 -25.11
CA LYS A 340 -22.45 1.36 -23.80
C LYS A 340 -21.05 1.69 -23.27
N ASP A 341 -20.05 1.82 -24.16
CA ASP A 341 -18.65 2.03 -23.78
C ASP A 341 -18.41 3.49 -23.34
N LEU A 342 -19.29 4.41 -23.77
CA LEU A 342 -19.23 5.83 -23.43
C LEU A 342 -19.97 6.19 -22.12
N VAL A 343 -20.69 5.24 -21.52
CA VAL A 343 -21.56 5.53 -20.37
C VAL A 343 -20.78 6.06 -19.16
N TYR A 344 -19.52 5.65 -18.97
CA TYR A 344 -18.67 6.24 -17.93
C TYR A 344 -18.49 7.76 -18.13
N LEU A 345 -18.24 8.21 -19.36
CA LEU A 345 -18.11 9.64 -19.70
C LEU A 345 -19.45 10.36 -19.54
N MET A 346 -20.54 9.77 -20.04
CA MET A 346 -21.88 10.38 -19.96
C MET A 346 -22.36 10.53 -18.52
N LYS A 347 -22.16 9.52 -17.68
CA LYS A 347 -22.47 9.57 -16.24
C LYS A 347 -21.67 10.66 -15.54
N ASP A 348 -20.38 10.79 -15.85
CA ASP A 348 -19.53 11.83 -15.28
C ASP A 348 -19.92 13.24 -15.79
N TYR A 349 -20.34 13.34 -17.05
CA TYR A 349 -20.90 14.58 -17.59
C TYR A 349 -22.21 14.98 -16.89
N ALA A 350 -23.11 14.02 -16.64
CA ALA A 350 -24.33 14.25 -15.88
C ALA A 350 -24.03 14.73 -14.46
N LYS A 351 -23.00 14.16 -13.81
CA LYS A 351 -22.52 14.63 -12.50
C LYS A 351 -22.04 16.09 -12.55
N LEU A 352 -21.25 16.46 -13.55
CA LEU A 352 -20.82 17.85 -13.75
C LEU A 352 -22.04 18.77 -13.91
N LYS A 353 -22.99 18.38 -14.76
CA LYS A 353 -24.22 19.13 -15.04
C LYS A 353 -25.07 19.33 -13.79
N ALA A 354 -25.31 18.27 -13.02
CA ALA A 354 -26.16 18.32 -11.83
C ALA A 354 -25.54 19.10 -10.68
N TYR A 355 -24.30 18.78 -10.30
CA TYR A 355 -23.73 19.24 -9.03
C TYR A 355 -22.87 20.50 -9.14
N HIS A 356 -22.40 20.85 -10.35
CA HIS A 356 -21.53 22.01 -10.55
C HIS A 356 -22.17 23.10 -11.43
N LEU A 357 -22.90 22.70 -12.48
CA LEU A 357 -23.61 23.64 -13.35
C LEU A 357 -25.07 23.88 -12.95
N TYR A 358 -25.60 23.08 -12.01
CA TYR A 358 -26.99 23.12 -11.56
C TYR A 358 -28.02 22.93 -12.69
N GLU A 359 -27.63 22.23 -13.76
CA GLU A 359 -28.47 21.84 -14.90
C GLU A 359 -29.05 20.44 -14.65
N THR A 360 -29.85 20.31 -13.59
CA THR A 360 -30.31 19.01 -13.07
C THR A 360 -31.24 18.25 -14.03
N GLU A 361 -32.11 18.93 -14.76
CA GLU A 361 -32.99 18.29 -15.76
C GLU A 361 -32.19 17.72 -16.94
N THR A 362 -31.17 18.45 -17.43
CA THR A 362 -30.26 17.95 -18.47
C THR A 362 -29.48 16.74 -17.97
N ALA A 363 -28.99 16.78 -16.73
CA ALA A 363 -28.29 15.65 -16.12
C ALA A 363 -29.17 14.40 -16.00
N ALA A 364 -30.45 14.57 -15.61
CA ALA A 364 -31.41 13.48 -15.55
C ALA A 364 -31.61 12.82 -16.92
N GLN A 365 -31.80 13.62 -17.98
CA GLN A 365 -31.93 13.11 -19.35
C GLN A 365 -30.71 12.29 -19.80
N ILE A 366 -29.50 12.78 -19.52
CA ILE A 366 -28.27 12.06 -19.84
C ILE A 366 -28.22 10.69 -19.12
N LEU A 367 -28.62 10.64 -17.84
CA LEU A 367 -28.62 9.39 -17.07
C LEU A 367 -29.71 8.42 -17.51
N GLU A 368 -30.89 8.91 -17.90
CA GLU A 368 -31.94 8.10 -18.50
C GLU A 368 -31.42 7.42 -19.77
N GLU A 369 -30.76 8.15 -20.66
CA GLU A 369 -30.11 7.57 -21.83
C GLU A 369 -29.02 6.54 -21.47
N CYS A 370 -28.22 6.81 -20.43
CA CYS A 370 -27.21 5.86 -19.94
C CYS A 370 -27.85 4.55 -19.48
N ILE A 371 -28.99 4.63 -18.78
CA ILE A 371 -29.72 3.46 -18.28
C ILE A 371 -30.27 2.62 -19.44
N ASP A 372 -30.79 3.27 -20.47
CA ASP A 372 -31.34 2.61 -21.67
C ASP A 372 -30.27 1.92 -22.52
N LEU A 373 -29.04 2.45 -22.54
CA LEU A 373 -27.90 1.87 -23.26
C LEU A 373 -27.29 0.64 -22.58
N LEU A 374 -27.51 0.48 -21.28
CA LEU A 374 -26.88 -0.57 -20.48
C LEU A 374 -27.82 -1.75 -20.19
N PRO A 375 -27.32 -2.99 -20.16
CA PRO A 375 -28.03 -4.08 -19.51
C PRO A 375 -28.03 -3.90 -17.98
N GLU A 376 -28.86 -4.69 -17.28
CA GLU A 376 -28.81 -4.77 -15.82
C GLU A 376 -27.39 -5.14 -15.37
N SER A 377 -26.73 -4.18 -14.72
CA SER A 377 -25.31 -4.22 -14.36
C SER A 377 -25.05 -3.20 -13.25
N GLU A 378 -23.90 -3.32 -12.58
CA GLU A 378 -23.51 -2.39 -11.51
C GLU A 378 -23.40 -0.95 -12.01
N LEU A 379 -22.86 -0.74 -13.23
CA LEU A 379 -22.81 0.59 -13.85
C LEU A 379 -24.21 1.17 -14.12
N GLN A 380 -25.17 0.36 -14.58
CA GLN A 380 -26.55 0.82 -14.75
C GLN A 380 -27.17 1.20 -13.40
N ALA A 381 -26.91 0.40 -12.35
CA ALA A 381 -27.37 0.71 -11.00
C ALA A 381 -26.77 2.02 -10.48
N GLU A 382 -25.47 2.30 -10.72
CA GLU A 382 -24.86 3.58 -10.38
C GLU A 382 -25.55 4.76 -11.07
N CYS A 383 -25.88 4.63 -12.37
CA CYS A 383 -26.65 5.64 -13.09
C CYS A 383 -28.05 5.84 -12.47
N LYS A 384 -28.75 4.76 -12.09
CA LYS A 384 -30.06 4.84 -11.42
C LYS A 384 -29.99 5.51 -10.05
N LEU A 385 -28.96 5.22 -9.25
CA LEU A 385 -28.77 5.87 -7.96
C LEU A 385 -28.54 7.38 -8.13
N MET A 386 -27.67 7.78 -9.08
CA MET A 386 -27.42 9.19 -9.39
C MET A 386 -28.67 9.88 -9.95
N LEU A 387 -29.46 9.18 -10.77
CA LEU A 387 -30.73 9.71 -11.28
C LEU A 387 -31.73 9.93 -10.15
N GLY A 388 -31.82 8.97 -9.21
CA GLY A 388 -32.63 9.13 -8.00
C GLY A 388 -32.19 10.30 -7.15
N ASP A 389 -30.88 10.55 -7.02
CA ASP A 389 -30.34 11.69 -6.30
C ASP A 389 -30.77 13.02 -6.95
N ILE A 390 -30.67 13.09 -8.28
CA ILE A 390 -31.08 14.27 -9.05
C ILE A 390 -32.59 14.49 -8.96
N TYR A 391 -33.40 13.44 -8.97
CA TYR A 391 -34.83 13.55 -8.74
C TYR A 391 -35.15 14.10 -7.34
N LEU A 392 -34.41 13.71 -6.29
CA LEU A 392 -34.56 14.32 -4.96
C LEU A 392 -34.19 15.80 -4.94
N ILE A 393 -33.15 16.21 -5.68
CA ILE A 393 -32.80 17.62 -5.86
C ILE A 393 -33.96 18.38 -6.52
N ASN A 394 -34.64 17.75 -7.47
CA ASN A 394 -35.73 18.34 -8.25
C ASN A 394 -37.11 18.21 -7.60
N ASN A 395 -37.22 17.83 -6.32
CA ASN A 395 -38.50 17.59 -5.63
C ASN A 395 -39.39 16.52 -6.32
N LYS A 396 -38.76 15.48 -6.87
CA LYS A 396 -39.40 14.32 -7.49
C LYS A 396 -39.15 13.07 -6.63
N GLU A 397 -39.55 13.12 -5.37
CA GLU A 397 -39.21 12.08 -4.38
C GLU A 397 -39.78 10.70 -4.69
N TRP A 398 -40.95 10.64 -5.33
CA TRP A 398 -41.54 9.37 -5.77
C TRP A 398 -40.72 8.73 -6.89
N ASP A 399 -40.24 9.51 -7.85
CA ASP A 399 -39.38 9.01 -8.93
C ASP A 399 -38.05 8.53 -8.37
N ALA A 400 -37.49 9.25 -7.38
CA ALA A 400 -36.28 8.82 -6.68
C ALA A 400 -36.47 7.46 -5.97
N ILE A 401 -37.57 7.28 -5.23
CA ILE A 401 -37.91 6.02 -4.56
C ILE A 401 -38.00 4.87 -5.57
N ILE A 402 -38.58 5.12 -6.75
CA ILE A 402 -38.65 4.11 -7.81
C ILE A 402 -37.24 3.68 -8.24
N GLN A 403 -36.35 4.63 -8.55
CA GLN A 403 -34.99 4.31 -8.98
C GLN A 403 -34.23 3.51 -7.92
N TYR A 404 -34.25 3.96 -6.67
CA TYR A 404 -33.60 3.24 -5.56
C TYR A 404 -34.19 1.85 -5.35
N SER A 405 -35.51 1.70 -5.43
CA SER A 405 -36.17 0.40 -5.24
C SER A 405 -35.85 -0.59 -6.35
N GLN A 406 -35.67 -0.11 -7.59
CA GLN A 406 -35.21 -0.97 -8.69
C GLN A 406 -33.81 -1.51 -8.42
N VAL A 407 -32.87 -0.66 -7.99
CA VAL A 407 -31.51 -1.07 -7.66
C VAL A 407 -31.49 -2.04 -6.48
N GLU A 408 -32.18 -1.72 -5.38
CA GLU A 408 -32.27 -2.62 -4.22
C GLU A 408 -32.81 -4.01 -4.61
N LYS A 409 -33.86 -4.05 -5.45
CA LYS A 409 -34.49 -5.30 -5.87
C LYS A 409 -33.57 -6.16 -6.74
N ALA A 410 -32.82 -5.53 -7.64
CA ALA A 410 -31.86 -6.20 -8.53
C ALA A 410 -30.59 -6.67 -7.79
N PHE A 411 -30.15 -5.91 -6.77
CA PHE A 411 -28.84 -6.08 -6.13
C PHE A 411 -28.90 -6.36 -4.62
N LYS A 412 -29.88 -7.18 -4.17
CA LYS A 412 -30.20 -7.39 -2.74
C LYS A 412 -29.02 -7.66 -1.80
N GLU A 413 -28.09 -8.51 -2.24
CA GLU A 413 -26.93 -8.95 -1.44
C GLU A 413 -25.62 -8.23 -1.83
N ASN A 414 -25.69 -7.26 -2.74
CA ASN A 414 -24.54 -6.48 -3.18
C ASN A 414 -24.50 -5.13 -2.42
N PRO A 415 -23.30 -4.62 -2.06
CA PRO A 415 -23.15 -3.29 -1.48
C PRO A 415 -23.96 -2.17 -2.15
N ILE A 416 -24.09 -2.17 -3.49
CA ILE A 416 -24.86 -1.16 -4.22
C ILE A 416 -26.37 -1.23 -3.94
N GLY A 417 -26.91 -2.42 -3.69
CA GLY A 417 -28.31 -2.59 -3.29
C GLY A 417 -28.55 -2.16 -1.84
N HIS A 418 -27.58 -2.37 -0.95
CA HIS A 418 -27.62 -1.84 0.41
C HIS A 418 -27.57 -0.31 0.42
N GLU A 419 -26.73 0.29 -0.42
CA GLU A 419 -26.69 1.74 -0.63
C GLU A 419 -28.03 2.26 -1.17
N ALA A 420 -28.64 1.57 -2.14
CA ALA A 420 -29.96 1.92 -2.65
C ALA A 420 -31.04 1.89 -1.55
N LYS A 421 -31.03 0.86 -0.70
CA LYS A 421 -31.93 0.75 0.44
C LYS A 421 -31.72 1.87 1.45
N PHE A 422 -30.47 2.24 1.73
CA PHE A 422 -30.15 3.38 2.61
C PHE A 422 -30.67 4.70 2.04
N ARG A 423 -30.45 4.97 0.74
CA ARG A 423 -30.98 6.16 0.06
C ARG A 423 -32.51 6.20 0.12
N ARG A 424 -33.18 5.07 -0.07
CA ARG A 424 -34.64 4.97 0.06
C ARG A 424 -35.12 5.26 1.49
N ALA A 425 -34.44 4.73 2.51
CA ALA A 425 -34.72 5.05 3.92
C ALA A 425 -34.58 6.54 4.20
N ARG A 426 -33.55 7.17 3.60
CA ARG A 426 -33.32 8.61 3.71
C ARG A 426 -34.42 9.46 3.05
N VAL A 427 -35.04 9.00 1.96
CA VAL A 427 -36.22 9.68 1.39
C VAL A 427 -37.38 9.68 2.39
N ALA A 428 -37.67 8.55 3.03
CA ALA A 428 -38.73 8.49 4.03
C ALA A 428 -38.43 9.35 5.25
N TYR A 429 -37.15 9.45 5.65
CA TYR A 429 -36.71 10.40 6.66
C TYR A 429 -37.05 11.85 6.26
N PHE A 430 -36.72 12.28 5.05
CA PHE A 430 -37.10 13.62 4.55
C PHE A 430 -38.61 13.83 4.48
N GLN A 431 -39.39 12.77 4.22
CA GLN A 431 -40.85 12.82 4.22
C GLN A 431 -41.46 12.81 5.64
N GLY A 432 -40.66 12.75 6.70
CA GLY A 432 -41.13 12.64 8.09
C GLY A 432 -41.72 11.27 8.45
N GLN A 433 -41.51 10.24 7.63
CA GLN A 433 -41.95 8.87 7.88
C GLN A 433 -40.93 8.11 8.74
N PHE A 434 -40.69 8.62 9.96
CA PHE A 434 -39.61 8.16 10.83
C PHE A 434 -39.71 6.68 11.22
N ASP A 435 -40.92 6.18 11.51
CA ASP A 435 -41.12 4.75 11.83
C ASP A 435 -40.70 3.84 10.67
N TRP A 436 -41.05 4.23 9.44
CA TRP A 436 -40.68 3.47 8.26
C TRP A 436 -39.18 3.57 7.98
N ALA A 437 -38.61 4.78 8.09
CA ALA A 437 -37.17 4.99 7.96
C ALA A 437 -36.41 4.10 8.96
N GLN A 438 -36.84 4.06 10.22
CA GLN A 438 -36.21 3.23 11.25
C GLN A 438 -36.28 1.74 10.96
N ALA A 439 -37.44 1.24 10.54
CA ALA A 439 -37.58 -0.16 10.16
C ALA A 439 -36.61 -0.54 9.01
N GLN A 440 -36.33 0.37 8.07
CA GLN A 440 -35.34 0.12 7.02
C GLN A 440 -33.89 0.17 7.54
N LEU A 441 -33.57 1.15 8.39
CA LEU A 441 -32.25 1.36 8.96
C LEU A 441 -31.83 0.22 9.89
N ASP A 442 -32.74 -0.33 10.68
CA ASP A 442 -32.47 -1.46 11.57
C ASP A 442 -31.98 -2.70 10.81
N VAL A 443 -32.52 -2.94 9.61
CA VAL A 443 -32.04 -4.03 8.74
C VAL A 443 -30.63 -3.72 8.22
N LEU A 444 -30.32 -2.45 7.95
CA LEU A 444 -29.02 -2.04 7.40
C LEU A 444 -27.89 -2.01 8.44
N LYS A 445 -28.20 -1.80 9.72
CA LYS A 445 -27.22 -1.91 10.82
C LYS A 445 -26.56 -3.29 10.87
N GLY A 446 -27.28 -4.34 10.46
CA GLY A 446 -26.78 -5.71 10.36
C GLY A 446 -26.03 -6.04 9.06
N SER A 447 -25.87 -5.09 8.14
CA SER A 447 -25.21 -5.34 6.85
C SER A 447 -23.72 -5.63 7.02
N THR A 448 -23.17 -6.49 6.15
CA THR A 448 -21.73 -6.78 6.09
C THR A 448 -20.90 -5.57 5.65
N THR A 449 -21.52 -4.59 4.98
CA THR A 449 -20.84 -3.39 4.52
C THR A 449 -20.71 -2.37 5.65
N LYS A 450 -19.51 -2.27 6.24
CA LYS A 450 -19.23 -1.36 7.37
C LYS A 450 -19.67 0.09 7.13
N LEU A 451 -19.41 0.63 5.94
CA LEU A 451 -19.76 2.02 5.62
C LEU A 451 -21.28 2.25 5.66
N ILE A 452 -22.05 1.33 5.07
CA ILE A 452 -23.52 1.41 5.06
C ILE A 452 -24.08 1.22 6.47
N ALA A 453 -23.55 0.26 7.22
CA ALA A 453 -23.95 0.02 8.60
C ALA A 453 -23.71 1.27 9.48
N ASN A 454 -22.57 1.95 9.31
CA ASN A 454 -22.26 3.18 10.03
C ASN A 454 -23.21 4.33 9.66
N ASN A 455 -23.43 4.58 8.37
CA ASN A 455 -24.36 5.62 7.91
C ASN A 455 -25.79 5.35 8.39
N ALA A 456 -26.22 4.09 8.33
CA ALA A 456 -27.53 3.68 8.80
C ALA A 456 -27.66 3.83 10.33
N MET A 457 -26.60 3.51 11.08
CA MET A 457 -26.56 3.70 12.53
C MET A 457 -26.67 5.18 12.90
N GLN A 458 -25.92 6.06 12.24
CA GLN A 458 -25.95 7.51 12.51
C GLN A 458 -27.35 8.10 12.29
N LEU A 459 -27.96 7.86 11.12
CA LEU A 459 -29.31 8.34 10.84
C LEU A 459 -30.34 7.74 11.81
N SER A 460 -30.13 6.49 12.23
CA SER A 460 -31.02 5.83 13.16
C SER A 460 -30.94 6.40 14.58
N LEU A 461 -29.73 6.69 15.08
CA LEU A 461 -29.54 7.35 16.37
C LEU A 461 -30.16 8.75 16.35
N LEU A 462 -29.88 9.53 15.30
CA LEU A 462 -30.48 10.84 15.08
C LEU A 462 -32.01 10.79 15.21
N ILE A 463 -32.68 9.81 14.58
CA ILE A 463 -34.13 9.64 14.70
C ILE A 463 -34.54 9.19 16.10
N THR A 464 -33.89 8.18 16.69
CA THR A 464 -34.30 7.64 18.00
C THR A 464 -34.14 8.66 19.12
N ASP A 465 -33.01 9.36 19.17
CA ASP A 465 -32.66 10.27 20.27
C ASP A 465 -33.55 11.52 20.26
N ASN A 466 -34.10 11.86 19.09
CA ASN A 466 -34.89 13.07 18.88
C ASN A 466 -36.39 12.85 18.70
N MET A 467 -36.91 11.63 18.94
CA MET A 467 -38.35 11.29 18.83
C MET A 467 -39.03 10.99 20.19
N GLY A 468 -38.36 11.26 21.32
CA GLY A 468 -38.82 10.87 22.66
C GLY A 468 -39.63 11.92 23.47
N LEU A 469 -39.80 13.15 22.99
CA LEU A 469 -40.43 14.28 23.70
C LEU A 469 -41.82 14.65 23.14
N ASP A 470 -42.67 15.37 23.89
CA ASP A 470 -44.03 15.72 23.45
C ASP A 470 -44.09 16.58 22.16
N THR A 471 -43.06 17.40 21.89
CA THR A 471 -42.91 18.21 20.65
C THR A 471 -41.91 17.63 19.65
N SER A 472 -41.37 16.44 19.93
CA SER A 472 -40.23 15.84 19.21
C SER A 472 -40.51 15.61 17.72
N ALA A 473 -41.69 15.09 17.38
CA ALA A 473 -42.03 14.74 16.00
C ALA A 473 -42.05 15.96 15.07
N LEU A 474 -42.57 17.11 15.53
CA LEU A 474 -42.60 18.33 14.72
C LEU A 474 -41.20 18.93 14.56
N ALA A 475 -40.41 19.00 15.64
CA ALA A 475 -39.04 19.49 15.58
C ALA A 475 -38.19 18.62 14.63
N MET A 476 -38.31 17.29 14.74
CA MET A 476 -37.61 16.35 13.88
C MET A 476 -38.02 16.47 12.41
N GLN A 477 -39.30 16.68 12.13
CA GLN A 477 -39.79 16.90 10.76
C GLN A 477 -39.21 18.19 10.14
N ILE A 478 -39.15 19.28 10.91
CA ILE A 478 -38.57 20.54 10.44
C ILE A 478 -37.05 20.38 10.22
N TYR A 479 -36.36 19.64 11.10
CA TYR A 479 -34.94 19.33 10.93
C TYR A 479 -34.67 18.52 9.65
N ALA A 480 -35.46 17.46 9.41
CA ALA A 480 -35.36 16.65 8.20
C ALA A 480 -35.61 17.49 6.93
N GLN A 481 -36.55 18.45 6.99
CA GLN A 481 -36.78 19.40 5.90
C GLN A 481 -35.58 20.33 5.67
N ALA A 482 -34.90 20.78 6.73
CA ALA A 482 -33.68 21.55 6.59
C ALA A 482 -32.57 20.74 5.92
N GLU A 483 -32.35 19.49 6.34
CA GLU A 483 -31.38 18.61 5.68
C GLU A 483 -31.73 18.34 4.21
N TRP A 484 -33.03 18.25 3.88
CA TRP A 484 -33.46 18.13 2.49
C TRP A 484 -33.15 19.40 1.67
N LEU A 485 -33.31 20.59 2.24
CA LEU A 485 -32.89 21.84 1.60
C LEU A 485 -31.37 21.88 1.36
N ILE A 486 -30.55 21.41 2.31
CA ILE A 486 -29.09 21.25 2.11
C ILE A 486 -28.82 20.31 0.94
N TYR A 487 -29.53 19.18 0.89
CA TYR A 487 -29.40 18.21 -0.20
C TYR A 487 -29.75 18.81 -1.58
N GLN A 488 -30.70 19.76 -1.62
CA GLN A 488 -31.05 20.53 -2.82
C GLN A 488 -30.10 21.70 -3.13
N ASN A 489 -28.99 21.83 -2.37
CA ASN A 489 -28.08 22.96 -2.41
C ASN A 489 -28.72 24.33 -2.06
N LYS A 490 -29.87 24.32 -1.36
CA LYS A 490 -30.55 25.52 -0.85
C LYS A 490 -30.05 25.84 0.56
N ASN A 491 -28.75 26.07 0.66
CA ASN A 491 -28.05 26.24 1.94
C ASN A 491 -28.53 27.49 2.72
N ASP A 492 -28.92 28.56 2.04
CA ASP A 492 -29.44 29.78 2.69
C ASP A 492 -30.82 29.55 3.31
N GLU A 493 -31.73 28.91 2.58
CA GLU A 493 -33.07 28.55 3.06
C GLU A 493 -32.96 27.56 4.24
N SER A 494 -32.07 26.56 4.13
CA SER A 494 -31.81 25.64 5.23
C SER A 494 -31.28 26.35 6.46
N TYR A 495 -30.32 27.27 6.30
CA TYR A 495 -29.72 27.96 7.44
C TYR A 495 -30.76 28.78 8.21
N GLN A 496 -31.65 29.49 7.49
CA GLN A 496 -32.74 30.26 8.10
C GLN A 496 -33.73 29.35 8.83
N LEU A 497 -34.07 28.20 8.23
CA LEU A 497 -34.96 27.22 8.86
C LEU A 497 -34.35 26.69 10.16
N LEU A 498 -33.08 26.27 10.12
CA LEU A 498 -32.31 25.81 11.28
C LEU A 498 -32.22 26.87 12.39
N ASP A 499 -31.95 28.12 12.03
CA ASP A 499 -31.87 29.23 13.00
C ASP A 499 -33.22 29.47 13.69
N SER A 500 -34.33 29.40 12.93
CA SER A 500 -35.68 29.52 13.48
C SER A 500 -36.01 28.40 14.48
N MET A 501 -35.47 27.19 14.29
CA MET A 501 -35.69 26.08 15.21
C MET A 501 -35.07 26.33 16.58
N LEU A 502 -33.89 26.94 16.66
CA LEU A 502 -33.23 27.27 17.93
C LEU A 502 -34.06 28.25 18.77
N THR A 503 -34.88 29.09 18.13
CA THR A 503 -35.79 30.01 18.82
C THR A 503 -37.15 29.38 19.15
N THR A 504 -37.65 28.52 18.26
CA THR A 504 -38.97 27.88 18.39
C THR A 504 -38.95 26.70 19.37
N PHE A 505 -37.84 25.98 19.45
CA PHE A 505 -37.62 24.81 20.31
C PHE A 505 -36.38 24.99 21.20
N PRO A 506 -36.38 25.99 22.11
CA PRO A 506 -35.21 26.29 22.92
C PRO A 506 -34.85 25.10 23.83
N GLY A 507 -33.61 24.63 23.76
CA GLY A 507 -33.11 23.53 24.59
C GLY A 507 -33.55 22.13 24.13
N HIS A 508 -34.06 21.98 22.90
CA HIS A 508 -34.32 20.66 22.33
C HIS A 508 -33.03 19.86 22.15
N SER A 509 -33.11 18.53 22.18
CA SER A 509 -32.02 17.59 21.86
C SER A 509 -31.48 17.68 20.43
N LEU A 510 -32.05 18.54 19.57
CA LEU A 510 -31.56 18.78 18.21
C LEU A 510 -30.63 20.00 18.16
N SER A 511 -30.35 20.64 19.29
CA SER A 511 -29.67 21.95 19.30
C SER A 511 -28.23 21.85 18.80
N ASP A 512 -27.50 20.84 19.23
CA ASP A 512 -26.19 20.45 18.72
C ASP A 512 -26.24 20.12 17.23
N GLU A 513 -27.23 19.33 16.81
CA GLU A 513 -27.42 18.86 15.44
C GLU A 513 -27.64 20.04 14.50
N ILE A 514 -28.44 21.00 14.95
CA ILE A 514 -28.71 22.25 14.25
C ILE A 514 -27.42 23.08 14.13
N LEU A 515 -26.69 23.27 15.24
CA LEU A 515 -25.46 24.05 15.26
C LEU A 515 -24.37 23.41 14.39
N TYR A 516 -24.26 22.09 14.41
CA TYR A 516 -23.33 21.32 13.59
C TYR A 516 -23.65 21.51 12.11
N LYS A 517 -24.93 21.39 11.70
CA LYS A 517 -25.34 21.63 10.30
C LYS A 517 -25.14 23.06 9.86
N GLN A 518 -25.42 24.05 10.71
CA GLN A 518 -25.09 25.44 10.42
C GLN A 518 -23.57 25.62 10.22
N ALA A 519 -22.73 24.93 11.01
CA ALA A 519 -21.28 24.96 10.85
C ALA A 519 -20.82 24.34 9.51
N GLU A 520 -21.42 23.23 9.09
CA GLU A 520 -21.18 22.62 7.76
C GLU A 520 -21.55 23.59 6.63
N ILE A 521 -22.71 24.25 6.72
CA ILE A 521 -23.15 25.25 5.74
C ILE A 521 -22.15 26.41 5.65
N GLU A 522 -21.73 26.98 6.78
CA GLU A 522 -20.77 28.09 6.82
C GLU A 522 -19.39 27.67 6.32
N PHE A 523 -18.97 26.44 6.61
CA PHE A 523 -17.74 25.87 6.06
C PHE A 523 -17.79 25.77 4.53
N ASN A 524 -18.90 25.28 3.98
CA ASN A 524 -19.10 25.17 2.53
C ASN A 524 -19.16 26.53 1.84
N LYS A 525 -19.67 27.56 2.53
CA LYS A 525 -19.64 28.98 2.09
C LYS A 525 -18.26 29.63 2.22
N LYS A 526 -17.25 28.91 2.71
CA LYS A 526 -15.90 29.40 3.04
C LYS A 526 -15.86 30.44 4.17
N ASN A 527 -16.92 30.54 4.96
CA ASN A 527 -17.00 31.39 6.15
C ASN A 527 -16.36 30.68 7.36
N TYR A 528 -15.08 30.33 7.24
CA TYR A 528 -14.38 29.47 8.20
C TYR A 528 -14.43 29.99 9.65
N THR A 529 -14.37 31.31 9.85
CA THR A 529 -14.46 31.91 11.19
C THR A 529 -15.81 31.66 11.86
N GLN A 530 -16.90 31.68 11.09
CA GLN A 530 -18.23 31.43 11.64
C GLN A 530 -18.44 29.93 11.87
N ALA A 531 -17.97 29.08 10.95
CA ALA A 531 -17.98 27.63 11.12
C ALA A 531 -17.25 27.20 12.40
N VAL A 532 -16.07 27.78 12.67
CA VAL A 532 -15.31 27.52 13.89
C VAL A 532 -16.10 27.86 15.15
N LYS A 533 -16.78 29.01 15.20
CA LYS A 533 -17.60 29.39 16.36
C LYS A 533 -18.73 28.40 16.62
N LEU A 534 -19.35 27.89 15.56
CA LEU A 534 -20.45 26.93 15.66
C LEU A 534 -19.95 25.55 16.10
N TYR A 535 -18.86 25.03 15.51
CA TYR A 535 -18.25 23.77 15.96
C TYR A 535 -17.70 23.86 17.38
N GLU A 536 -17.07 24.97 17.77
CA GLU A 536 -16.63 25.23 19.13
C GLU A 536 -17.80 25.14 20.11
N LYS A 537 -18.93 25.76 19.75
CA LYS A 537 -20.15 25.72 20.57
C LYS A 537 -20.66 24.30 20.77
N VAL A 538 -20.72 23.49 19.71
CA VAL A 538 -21.09 22.06 19.82
C VAL A 538 -20.12 21.31 20.73
N ALA A 539 -18.81 21.44 20.48
CA ALA A 539 -17.78 20.70 21.22
C ALA A 539 -17.65 21.09 22.71
N ILE A 540 -18.14 22.27 23.10
CA ILE A 540 -18.09 22.76 24.48
C ILE A 540 -19.44 22.55 25.18
N ASP A 541 -20.52 23.12 24.62
CA ASP A 541 -21.84 23.15 25.27
C ASP A 541 -22.50 21.76 25.27
N PHE A 542 -22.14 20.91 24.31
CA PHE A 542 -22.68 19.55 24.12
C PHE A 542 -21.57 18.49 24.24
N SER A 543 -20.56 18.74 25.06
CA SER A 543 -19.41 17.82 25.27
C SER A 543 -19.77 16.41 25.79
N PHE A 544 -21.01 16.22 26.24
CA PHE A 544 -21.54 14.92 26.67
C PHE A 544 -22.22 14.13 25.53
N ASP A 545 -22.48 14.78 24.40
CA ASP A 545 -23.20 14.21 23.26
C ASP A 545 -22.26 13.57 22.23
N ILE A 546 -22.82 12.73 21.36
CA ILE A 546 -22.10 11.94 20.37
C ILE A 546 -21.48 12.78 19.25
N LEU A 547 -21.90 14.03 19.06
CA LEU A 547 -21.34 14.94 18.06
C LEU A 547 -20.15 15.76 18.57
N ALA A 548 -19.81 15.66 19.86
CA ALA A 548 -18.78 16.50 20.46
C ALA A 548 -17.39 16.26 19.85
N ASP A 549 -17.01 15.00 19.62
CA ASP A 549 -15.74 14.62 19.01
C ASP A 549 -15.69 14.95 17.52
N ASP A 550 -16.78 14.73 16.79
CA ASP A 550 -16.96 15.18 15.40
C ASP A 550 -16.72 16.70 15.28
N ALA A 551 -17.40 17.50 16.11
CA ALA A 551 -17.28 18.95 16.09
C ALA A 551 -15.87 19.42 16.48
N LEU A 552 -15.28 18.79 17.50
CA LEU A 552 -13.92 19.09 17.96
C LEU A 552 -12.89 18.80 16.86
N PHE A 553 -13.07 17.71 16.11
CA PHE A 553 -12.21 17.36 14.99
C PHE A 553 -12.34 18.34 13.83
N GLN A 554 -13.56 18.69 13.41
CA GLN A 554 -13.76 19.68 12.34
C GLN A 554 -13.21 21.05 12.73
N TRP A 555 -13.42 21.47 13.99
CA TRP A 555 -12.83 22.70 14.53
C TRP A 555 -11.30 22.72 14.40
N ALA A 556 -10.62 21.66 14.89
CA ALA A 556 -9.17 21.52 14.81
C ALA A 556 -8.66 21.55 13.36
N LYS A 557 -9.36 20.86 12.46
CA LYS A 557 -9.01 20.78 11.04
C LYS A 557 -9.13 22.12 10.32
N ILE A 558 -10.19 22.90 10.59
CA ILE A 558 -10.35 24.23 10.00
C ILE A 558 -9.24 25.17 10.48
N LEU A 559 -8.89 25.11 11.77
CA LEU A 559 -7.78 25.90 12.32
C LEU A 559 -6.45 25.54 11.67
N GLU A 560 -6.14 24.25 11.50
CA GLU A 560 -4.91 23.79 10.84
C GLU A 560 -4.86 24.20 9.37
N GLU A 561 -5.90 23.86 8.60
CA GLU A 561 -5.83 23.86 7.13
C GLU A 561 -6.31 25.15 6.48
N LYS A 562 -7.15 25.94 7.15
CA LYS A 562 -7.81 27.13 6.56
C LYS A 562 -7.42 28.42 7.25
N LEU A 563 -7.30 28.42 8.58
CA LEU A 563 -6.97 29.62 9.36
C LEU A 563 -5.50 29.69 9.79
N ASN A 564 -4.71 28.63 9.54
CA ASN A 564 -3.29 28.53 9.89
C ASN A 564 -2.98 28.71 11.39
N ASP A 565 -3.94 28.44 12.28
CA ASP A 565 -3.73 28.43 13.73
C ASP A 565 -3.29 27.04 14.20
N SER A 566 -2.03 26.74 13.92
CA SER A 566 -1.42 25.43 14.23
C SER A 566 -1.34 25.15 15.73
N ASN A 567 -1.18 26.20 16.56
CA ASN A 567 -1.07 26.03 18.02
C ASN A 567 -2.41 25.57 18.59
N LYS A 568 -3.50 26.26 18.24
CA LYS A 568 -4.83 25.89 18.72
C LYS A 568 -5.27 24.55 18.13
N ALA A 569 -5.00 24.29 16.85
CA ALA A 569 -5.27 22.99 16.25
C ALA A 569 -4.55 21.85 16.98
N GLN A 570 -3.29 22.03 17.37
CA GLN A 570 -2.52 21.05 18.12
C GLN A 570 -3.18 20.73 19.48
N GLU A 571 -3.60 21.76 20.25
CA GLU A 571 -4.31 21.56 21.53
C GLU A 571 -5.61 20.74 21.36
N LEU A 572 -6.38 21.03 20.30
CA LEU A 572 -7.65 20.32 20.06
C LEU A 572 -7.42 18.88 19.62
N TYR A 573 -6.43 18.60 18.77
CA TYR A 573 -6.07 17.22 18.42
C TYR A 573 -5.55 16.44 19.63
N GLU A 574 -4.81 17.07 20.54
CA GLU A 574 -4.41 16.47 21.81
C GLU A 574 -5.64 16.10 22.64
N ARG A 575 -6.59 17.02 22.76
CA ARG A 575 -7.85 16.79 23.48
C ARG A 575 -8.63 15.61 22.93
N ILE A 576 -8.74 15.45 21.61
CA ILE A 576 -9.38 14.27 20.99
C ILE A 576 -8.68 12.98 21.41
N VAL A 577 -7.34 12.99 21.43
CA VAL A 577 -6.55 11.79 21.79
C VAL A 577 -6.69 11.41 23.26
N MET A 578 -6.85 12.41 24.15
CA MET A 578 -6.90 12.22 25.59
C MET A 578 -8.32 11.97 26.11
N ASP A 579 -9.30 12.73 25.63
CA ASP A 579 -10.65 12.77 26.18
C ASP A 579 -11.65 11.92 25.37
N TYR A 580 -11.35 11.65 24.09
CA TYR A 580 -12.23 10.92 23.17
C TYR A 580 -11.51 9.72 22.56
N SER A 581 -11.02 8.81 23.42
CA SER A 581 -10.21 7.65 22.99
C SER A 581 -10.96 6.64 22.11
N ASP A 582 -12.28 6.62 22.20
CA ASP A 582 -13.17 5.73 21.44
C ASP A 582 -13.66 6.34 20.12
N SER A 583 -13.29 7.60 19.84
CA SER A 583 -13.66 8.31 18.62
C SER A 583 -13.03 7.65 17.37
N ILE A 584 -13.77 7.70 16.27
CA ILE A 584 -13.22 7.31 14.96
C ILE A 584 -12.06 8.21 14.52
N TYR A 585 -11.97 9.43 15.06
CA TYR A 585 -10.95 10.42 14.70
C TYR A 585 -9.64 10.28 15.50
N THR A 586 -9.58 9.49 16.57
CA THR A 586 -8.42 9.40 17.47
C THR A 586 -7.11 9.07 16.74
N VAL A 587 -7.17 8.18 15.73
CA VAL A 587 -5.99 7.78 14.94
C VAL A 587 -5.49 8.94 14.07
N GLU A 588 -6.40 9.64 13.38
CA GLU A 588 -6.04 10.77 12.53
C GLU A 588 -5.58 11.96 13.37
N ALA A 589 -6.29 12.28 14.45
CA ALA A 589 -5.93 13.34 15.39
C ALA A 589 -4.51 13.11 15.95
N ARG A 590 -4.16 11.88 16.34
CA ARG A 590 -2.80 11.54 16.81
C ARG A 590 -1.73 11.79 15.74
N LYS A 591 -2.01 11.43 14.48
CA LYS A 591 -1.08 11.68 13.36
C LYS A 591 -0.87 13.17 13.12
N ARG A 592 -1.96 13.95 13.11
CA ARG A 592 -1.90 15.41 12.93
C ARG A 592 -1.24 16.11 14.10
N PHE A 593 -1.55 15.71 15.34
CA PHE A 593 -0.88 16.18 16.55
C PHE A 593 0.64 15.99 16.50
N ARG A 594 1.13 14.78 16.18
CA ARG A 594 2.57 14.50 16.02
C ARG A 594 3.23 15.34 14.94
N LYS A 595 2.53 15.52 13.81
CA LYS A 595 3.00 16.35 12.70
C LYS A 595 3.17 17.81 13.13
N LEU A 596 2.20 18.37 13.85
CA LEU A 596 2.24 19.74 14.35
C LEU A 596 3.29 19.93 15.46
N ARG A 597 3.47 18.93 16.34
CA ARG A 597 4.52 18.94 17.38
C ARG A 597 5.95 18.86 16.82
N GLY A 598 6.11 18.38 15.59
CA GLY A 598 7.41 18.25 14.94
C GLY A 598 8.12 16.91 15.17
N ASP A 599 7.39 15.89 15.64
CA ASP A 599 7.94 14.56 15.96
C ASP A 599 8.39 13.76 14.73
N GLN A 600 8.09 14.20 13.51
CA GLN A 600 8.49 13.53 12.26
C GLN A 600 10.02 13.42 12.05
N LYS A 601 10.84 13.82 13.02
CA LYS A 601 12.29 13.63 13.04
C LYS A 601 12.72 12.31 13.69
N GLU A 602 11.87 11.65 14.47
CA GLU A 602 12.19 10.38 15.14
C GLU A 602 10.94 9.48 15.15
N GLU A 603 10.85 8.55 14.19
CA GLU A 603 9.99 7.37 14.38
C GLU A 603 10.85 6.11 14.26
N LEU A 604 10.71 5.25 15.30
CA LEU A 604 11.43 4.04 15.65
C LEU A 604 11.30 2.89 14.63
#